data_AF-A0A1I1B2K7-F1
#
_entry.id   AF-A0A1I1B2K7-F1
#
_cell.length_a   1.000
_cell.length_b   1.000
_cell.length_c   1.000
_cell.angle_alpha   90.00
_cell.angle_beta   90.00
_cell.angle_gamma   90.00
#
_symmetry.space_group_name_H-M   'P 1'
#
loop_
_entity.id
_entity.type
_entity.pdbx_description
1 polymer ?
#
loop_
_entity_poly.entity_id
_entity_poly.type
_entity_poly.pdbx_seq_one_letter_code
_entity_poly.pdbx_strand_id
1 'polypeptide(L)'
;MTPESGLHDSPPPLPRGTRVDFEVECRTSPDSTTGERHTATLLEDWTVLTPHDLEAERVGLAFGGFCDCLALAQSGVRVAQRWWQLSTRHEVPEIAFSPVHGWQPSMTTACACTPAPVDGSPGLRFRTAIDARAHETSSLHLAARGNARPHHARALINALRPVAIDVAPARRDWEPVADRLREPDALKVLWNCGLHPARVAELLDVAPGVTGRLPASFPLGLAFVPDRAMPRRHEVARQRDADLATWLLWDGTAPDPSRPFESGEWLGLGLTPRQCQEMLAAGITATLADELAATLRQPLEDCVRLLLQRPPPGVLPELDHLLAGARAKRDFSRSTVSAPLDTRSTDTPLLDASHQEISHGDPHAH
;
A
#
# COMPACT_ATOMS: atom_id res chain seq x y z
N MET A 1 -8.95 -15.30 -4.08
CA MET A 1 -10.30 -14.88 -3.71
C MET A 1 -10.45 -13.44 -4.16
N THR A 2 -10.96 -13.22 -5.37
CA THR A 2 -11.59 -11.94 -5.69
C THR A 2 -12.75 -11.80 -4.70
N PRO A 3 -12.90 -10.67 -4.00
CA PRO A 3 -14.14 -10.44 -3.29
C PRO A 3 -15.24 -10.54 -4.34
N GLU A 4 -16.17 -11.47 -4.15
CA GLU A 4 -17.45 -11.37 -4.82
C GLU A 4 -17.99 -10.00 -4.42
N SER A 5 -17.88 -9.03 -5.35
CA SER A 5 -18.53 -7.74 -5.24
C SER A 5 -20.02 -8.03 -5.24
N GLY A 6 -20.53 -8.35 -4.05
CA GLY A 6 -21.93 -8.57 -3.77
C GLY A 6 -22.67 -7.38 -4.33
N LEU A 7 -23.42 -7.64 -5.39
CA LEU A 7 -24.20 -6.68 -6.15
C LEU A 7 -25.47 -6.31 -5.38
N HIS A 8 -25.36 -6.08 -4.07
CA HIS A 8 -26.44 -5.65 -3.20
C HIS A 8 -25.85 -4.92 -2.00
N ASP A 9 -25.61 -3.62 -2.15
CA ASP A 9 -25.88 -2.69 -1.08
C ASP A 9 -26.19 -1.34 -1.73
N SER A 10 -27.42 -0.87 -1.51
CA SER A 10 -27.72 0.52 -1.81
C SER A 10 -26.70 1.37 -1.04
N PRO A 11 -26.12 2.41 -1.66
CA PRO A 11 -25.16 3.26 -0.97
C PRO A 11 -25.80 3.77 0.33
N PRO A 12 -25.00 3.98 1.39
CA PRO A 12 -25.55 4.50 2.63
C PRO A 12 -26.34 5.79 2.34
N PRO A 13 -27.49 5.99 3.02
CA PRO A 13 -28.24 7.22 2.86
C PRO A 13 -27.36 8.41 3.26
N LEU A 14 -27.69 9.59 2.75
CA LEU A 14 -27.08 10.82 3.24
C LEU A 14 -27.43 11.02 4.72
N PRO A 15 -26.71 11.88 5.46
CA PRO A 15 -27.05 12.18 6.84
C PRO A 15 -28.54 12.52 7.01
N ARG A 16 -29.15 12.07 8.10
CA ARG A 16 -30.59 12.26 8.32
C ARG A 16 -31.01 13.73 8.20
N GLY A 17 -32.08 13.99 7.46
CA GLY A 17 -32.59 15.32 7.17
C GLY A 17 -31.83 16.07 6.07
N THR A 18 -30.87 15.42 5.40
CA THR A 18 -30.15 16.04 4.27
C THR A 18 -31.13 16.37 3.15
N ARG A 19 -31.11 17.63 2.75
CA ARG A 19 -31.81 18.14 1.57
C ARG A 19 -30.86 19.09 0.85
N VAL A 20 -30.53 18.78 -0.40
CA VAL A 20 -29.60 19.58 -1.19
C VAL A 20 -30.28 20.07 -2.45
N ASP A 21 -30.45 21.38 -2.56
CA ASP A 21 -30.98 22.02 -3.76
C ASP A 21 -29.84 22.36 -4.73
N PHE A 22 -30.08 22.15 -6.02
CA PHE A 22 -29.12 22.44 -7.08
C PHE A 22 -29.83 22.81 -8.37
N GLU A 23 -29.19 23.63 -9.19
CA GLU A 23 -29.72 24.00 -10.50
C GLU A 23 -29.31 22.96 -11.55
N VAL A 24 -30.27 22.63 -12.42
CA VAL A 24 -30.05 21.79 -13.60
C VAL A 24 -30.60 22.47 -14.83
N GLU A 25 -29.98 22.17 -15.96
CA GLU A 25 -30.43 22.60 -17.28
C GLU A 25 -31.12 21.41 -17.95
N CYS A 26 -32.43 21.52 -18.16
CA CYS A 26 -33.24 20.47 -18.74
C CYS A 26 -33.47 20.71 -20.22
N ARG A 27 -32.98 19.80 -21.06
CA ARG A 27 -33.27 19.77 -22.49
C ARG A 27 -34.31 18.70 -22.80
N THR A 28 -35.18 19.02 -23.74
CA THR A 28 -36.20 18.10 -24.30
C THR A 28 -35.79 17.53 -25.66
N SER A 29 -34.63 17.94 -26.19
CA SER A 29 -34.01 17.38 -27.38
C SER A 29 -32.51 17.14 -27.14
N PRO A 30 -31.94 16.02 -27.64
CA PRO A 30 -30.51 15.75 -27.53
C PRO A 30 -29.65 16.75 -28.32
N ASP A 31 -30.20 17.32 -29.39
CA ASP A 31 -29.49 18.25 -30.28
C ASP A 31 -29.52 19.71 -29.77
N SER A 32 -30.29 19.98 -28.71
CA SER A 32 -30.38 21.33 -28.17
C SER A 32 -29.07 21.72 -27.48
N THR A 33 -28.57 22.91 -27.81
CA THR A 33 -27.40 23.50 -27.16
C THR A 33 -27.74 24.16 -25.83
N THR A 34 -29.02 24.46 -25.60
CA THR A 34 -29.53 25.09 -24.37
C THR A 34 -30.82 24.41 -23.89
N GLY A 35 -31.08 24.49 -22.59
CA GLY A 35 -32.28 23.98 -21.95
C GLY A 35 -32.88 24.98 -20.98
N GLU A 36 -34.07 24.66 -20.47
CA GLU A 36 -34.67 25.44 -19.40
C GLU A 36 -33.99 25.09 -18.07
N ARG A 37 -33.64 26.11 -17.28
CA ARG A 37 -33.01 25.90 -15.98
C ARG A 37 -34.05 25.88 -14.89
N HIS A 38 -33.96 24.91 -13.99
CA HIS A 38 -34.80 24.85 -12.80
C HIS A 38 -34.05 24.23 -11.61
N THR A 39 -34.63 24.42 -10.43
CA THR A 39 -34.12 23.82 -9.20
C THR A 39 -34.58 22.37 -9.08
N ALA A 40 -33.65 21.48 -8.81
CA ALA A 40 -33.90 20.11 -8.37
C ALA A 40 -33.42 19.97 -6.91
N THR A 41 -33.99 18.99 -6.20
CA THR A 41 -33.63 18.69 -4.82
C THR A 41 -33.21 17.23 -4.70
N LEU A 42 -32.05 16.95 -4.12
CA LEU A 42 -31.64 15.62 -3.70
C LEU A 42 -31.99 15.41 -2.22
N LEU A 43 -32.73 14.34 -1.92
CA LEU A 43 -33.15 13.96 -0.58
C LEU A 43 -32.20 12.92 0.06
N GLU A 44 -32.40 12.65 1.35
CA GLU A 44 -31.56 11.76 2.14
C GLU A 44 -31.46 10.32 1.62
N ASP A 45 -32.54 9.84 0.98
CA ASP A 45 -32.70 8.51 0.40
C ASP A 45 -32.22 8.41 -1.06
N TRP A 46 -31.53 9.46 -1.55
CA TRP A 46 -31.10 9.63 -2.93
C TRP A 46 -32.22 9.90 -3.94
N THR A 47 -33.45 10.16 -3.48
CA THR A 47 -34.54 10.60 -4.36
C THR A 47 -34.27 12.01 -4.88
N VAL A 48 -34.46 12.22 -6.18
CA VAL A 48 -34.41 13.55 -6.80
C VAL A 48 -35.82 14.05 -7.06
N LEU A 49 -36.15 15.17 -6.44
CA LEU A 49 -37.36 15.94 -6.74
C LEU A 49 -37.04 16.94 -7.84
N THR A 50 -37.84 16.93 -8.90
CA THR A 50 -37.82 17.94 -9.96
C THR A 50 -39.23 18.50 -10.16
N PRO A 51 -39.40 19.63 -10.86
CA PRO A 51 -40.72 20.11 -11.24
C PRO A 51 -41.43 19.22 -12.27
N HIS A 52 -40.75 18.20 -12.80
CA HIS A 52 -41.24 17.34 -13.87
C HIS A 52 -41.82 16.03 -13.31
N ASP A 53 -42.81 15.48 -14.01
CA ASP A 53 -43.32 14.13 -13.73
C ASP A 53 -42.38 13.08 -14.34
N LEU A 54 -41.44 12.59 -13.53
CA LEU A 54 -40.46 11.60 -13.97
C LEU A 54 -41.08 10.27 -14.46
N GLU A 55 -42.31 9.92 -14.05
CA GLU A 55 -43.00 8.75 -14.58
C GLU A 55 -43.52 9.01 -15.99
N ALA A 56 -44.16 10.17 -16.21
CA ALA A 56 -44.59 10.58 -17.54
C ALA A 56 -43.39 10.70 -18.50
N GLU A 57 -42.25 11.22 -18.02
CA GLU A 57 -41.01 11.28 -18.80
C GLU A 57 -40.45 9.91 -19.18
N ARG A 58 -40.56 8.90 -18.29
CA ARG A 58 -40.15 7.52 -18.62
C ARG A 58 -41.02 6.92 -19.71
N VAL A 59 -42.33 7.15 -19.64
CA VAL A 59 -43.25 6.75 -20.72
C VAL A 59 -42.84 7.45 -22.02
N GLY A 60 -42.60 8.77 -21.98
CA GLY A 60 -42.13 9.53 -23.14
C GLY A 60 -40.82 9.00 -23.74
N LEU A 61 -39.83 8.68 -22.90
CA LEU A 61 -38.56 8.08 -23.31
C LEU A 61 -38.77 6.71 -23.99
N ALA A 62 -39.70 5.89 -23.50
CA ALA A 62 -40.03 4.61 -24.13
C ALA A 62 -40.61 4.76 -25.54
N PHE A 63 -41.22 5.90 -25.85
CA PHE A 63 -41.67 6.28 -27.20
C PHE A 63 -40.62 7.08 -28.01
N GLY A 64 -39.36 7.10 -27.57
CA GLY A 64 -38.26 7.79 -28.25
C GLY A 64 -38.12 9.27 -27.90
N GLY A 65 -38.84 9.76 -26.89
CA GLY A 65 -38.66 11.09 -26.32
C GLY A 65 -37.31 11.25 -25.63
N PHE A 66 -36.99 12.50 -25.25
CA PHE A 66 -35.75 12.82 -24.55
C PHE A 66 -36.02 13.78 -23.38
N CYS A 67 -35.46 13.49 -22.20
CA CYS A 67 -35.43 14.42 -21.08
C CYS A 67 -34.15 14.31 -20.25
N ASP A 68 -33.53 15.45 -19.96
CA ASP A 68 -32.36 15.54 -19.09
C ASP A 68 -32.64 15.21 -17.63
N CYS A 69 -33.80 15.61 -17.08
CA CYS A 69 -34.16 15.32 -15.68
C CYS A 69 -34.26 13.83 -15.40
N LEU A 70 -34.79 13.06 -16.35
CA LEU A 70 -34.82 11.61 -16.25
C LEU A 70 -33.41 11.01 -16.25
N ALA A 71 -32.52 11.50 -17.14
CA ALA A 71 -31.13 11.05 -17.18
C ALA A 71 -30.36 11.41 -15.89
N LEU A 72 -30.62 12.60 -15.33
CA LEU A 72 -30.12 13.03 -14.02
C LEU A 72 -30.54 12.05 -12.93
N ALA A 73 -31.83 11.74 -12.82
CA ALA A 73 -32.38 10.83 -11.80
C ALA A 73 -31.83 9.39 -11.95
N GLN A 74 -31.61 8.92 -13.18
CA GLN A 74 -31.17 7.55 -13.44
C GLN A 74 -29.65 7.37 -13.33
N SER A 75 -28.85 8.14 -14.08
CA SER A 75 -27.38 7.96 -14.12
C SER A 75 -26.64 9.01 -13.32
N GLY A 76 -27.14 10.25 -13.25
CA GLY A 76 -26.53 11.32 -12.44
C GLY A 76 -26.48 10.96 -10.95
N VAL A 77 -27.59 10.48 -10.39
CA VAL A 77 -27.67 10.05 -8.98
C VAL A 77 -26.68 8.93 -8.68
N ARG A 78 -26.57 7.90 -9.55
CA ARG A 78 -25.60 6.82 -9.36
C ARG A 78 -24.16 7.31 -9.36
N VAL A 79 -23.85 8.28 -10.23
CA VAL A 79 -22.54 8.94 -10.23
C VAL A 79 -22.29 9.72 -8.94
N ALA A 80 -23.29 10.43 -8.44
CA ALA A 80 -23.22 11.17 -7.17
C ALA A 80 -23.05 10.22 -5.97
N GLN A 81 -23.74 9.07 -5.97
CA GLN A 81 -23.59 8.01 -4.97
C GLN A 81 -22.17 7.46 -4.92
N ARG A 82 -21.59 7.11 -6.07
CA ARG A 82 -20.19 6.65 -6.14
C ARG A 82 -19.22 7.75 -5.70
N TRP A 83 -19.43 8.99 -6.16
CA TRP A 83 -18.62 10.13 -5.72
C TRP A 83 -18.69 10.29 -4.19
N TRP A 84 -19.87 10.14 -3.60
CA TRP A 84 -20.11 10.24 -2.16
C TRP A 84 -19.35 9.16 -1.41
N GLN A 85 -19.50 7.89 -1.79
CA GLN A 85 -18.78 6.78 -1.18
C GLN A 85 -17.26 6.97 -1.25
N LEU A 86 -16.74 7.42 -2.40
CA LEU A 86 -15.34 7.73 -2.57
C LEU A 86 -14.90 8.94 -1.73
N SER A 87 -15.72 9.97 -1.58
CA SER A 87 -15.37 11.20 -0.86
C SER A 87 -15.44 11.05 0.65
N THR A 88 -16.39 10.26 1.14
CA THR A 88 -16.57 9.88 2.56
C THR A 88 -15.74 8.67 2.96
N ARG A 89 -15.01 8.06 2.01
CA ARG A 89 -14.09 6.93 2.22
C ARG A 89 -14.76 5.65 2.69
N HIS A 90 -16.06 5.50 2.40
CA HIS A 90 -16.73 4.20 2.49
C HIS A 90 -16.17 3.22 1.44
N GLU A 91 -15.63 3.74 0.34
CA GLU A 91 -14.96 2.96 -0.68
C GLU A 91 -13.54 3.47 -0.93
N VAL A 92 -12.63 2.53 -1.20
CA VAL A 92 -11.27 2.81 -1.63
C VAL A 92 -11.29 3.08 -3.14
N PRO A 93 -10.62 4.14 -3.64
CA PRO A 93 -10.56 4.41 -5.07
C PRO A 93 -9.87 3.27 -5.80
N GLU A 94 -10.36 2.95 -7.00
CA GLU A 94 -9.80 1.89 -7.84
C GLU A 94 -8.57 2.43 -8.60
N ILE A 95 -7.50 2.67 -7.85
CA ILE A 95 -6.19 3.03 -8.40
C ILE A 95 -5.20 1.89 -8.16
N ALA A 96 -4.27 1.73 -9.08
CA ALA A 96 -3.20 0.75 -9.03
C ALA A 96 -1.86 1.41 -9.30
N PHE A 97 -0.80 0.84 -8.75
CA PHE A 97 0.57 1.23 -9.06
C PHE A 97 1.24 0.19 -9.96
N SER A 98 1.77 0.66 -11.08
CA SER A 98 2.66 -0.09 -11.97
C SER A 98 4.08 0.49 -11.88
N PRO A 99 5.13 -0.33 -11.71
CA PRO A 99 6.51 0.15 -11.75
C PRO A 99 6.87 0.85 -13.08
N VAL A 100 6.28 0.38 -14.18
CA VAL A 100 6.57 0.89 -15.54
C VAL A 100 5.70 2.09 -15.89
N HIS A 101 4.47 2.14 -15.36
CA HIS A 101 3.47 3.13 -15.78
C HIS A 101 3.10 4.13 -14.68
N GLY A 102 3.61 3.97 -13.46
CA GLY A 102 3.24 4.78 -12.31
C GLY A 102 1.84 4.48 -11.82
N TRP A 103 1.19 5.49 -11.24
CA TRP A 103 -0.17 5.39 -10.72
C TRP A 103 -1.20 5.53 -11.85
N GLN A 104 -2.19 4.64 -11.85
CA GLN A 104 -3.25 4.62 -12.86
C GLN A 104 -4.57 4.10 -12.28
N PRO A 105 -5.74 4.51 -12.83
CA PRO A 105 -7.01 3.82 -12.62
C PRO A 105 -6.95 2.31 -12.91
N SER A 106 -7.71 1.49 -12.18
CA SER A 106 -7.59 0.03 -12.21
C SER A 106 -8.22 -0.69 -13.41
N MET A 107 -9.05 -0.07 -14.28
CA MET A 107 -9.29 -0.43 -15.71
C MET A 107 -10.57 0.16 -16.37
N THR A 108 -10.51 0.21 -17.72
CA THR A 108 -11.56 0.15 -18.79
C THR A 108 -12.91 0.83 -18.60
N THR A 109 -12.96 2.16 -18.65
CA THR A 109 -14.21 2.85 -19.00
C THR A 109 -13.98 3.91 -20.05
N ALA A 110 -15.02 4.29 -20.78
CA ALA A 110 -15.00 5.26 -21.90
C ALA A 110 -14.48 6.67 -21.53
N CYS A 111 -13.95 6.86 -20.33
CA CYS A 111 -13.09 7.98 -19.97
C CYS A 111 -11.91 8.04 -20.94
N ALA A 112 -11.55 9.23 -21.42
CA ALA A 112 -10.31 9.50 -22.20
C ALA A 112 -9.00 9.21 -21.42
N CYS A 113 -9.15 8.55 -20.28
CA CYS A 113 -8.21 8.17 -19.24
C CYS A 113 -7.59 6.80 -19.55
N THR A 114 -8.30 6.03 -20.38
CA THR A 114 -7.77 4.89 -21.11
C THR A 114 -6.98 5.39 -22.33
N PRO A 115 -5.74 4.95 -22.55
CA PRO A 115 -5.15 5.07 -23.87
C PRO A 115 -5.88 4.10 -24.81
N ALA A 116 -6.21 4.54 -26.02
CA ALA A 116 -6.23 3.62 -27.15
C ALA A 116 -4.78 3.37 -27.57
N PRO A 117 -4.26 2.14 -27.60
CA PRO A 117 -3.11 1.85 -28.44
C PRO A 117 -3.63 1.42 -29.81
N VAL A 118 -3.57 2.34 -30.77
CA VAL A 118 -3.31 1.97 -32.18
C VAL A 118 -1.82 2.22 -32.49
N ASP A 119 -1.11 2.98 -31.65
CA ASP A 119 0.26 3.46 -31.88
C ASP A 119 1.23 3.25 -30.69
N GLY A 120 0.79 2.63 -29.59
CA GLY A 120 1.65 2.36 -28.42
C GLY A 120 1.86 3.55 -27.47
N SER A 121 1.07 4.62 -27.58
CA SER A 121 1.14 5.76 -26.65
C SER A 121 0.61 5.41 -25.25
N PRO A 122 1.26 5.89 -24.17
CA PRO A 122 0.81 5.63 -22.79
C PRO A 122 -0.54 6.21 -22.42
N GLY A 123 -1.25 5.53 -21.51
CA GLY A 123 -2.43 6.06 -20.83
C GLY A 123 -2.15 7.28 -19.98
N LEU A 124 -3.22 7.88 -19.42
CA LEU A 124 -3.07 8.90 -18.39
C LEU A 124 -2.34 8.29 -17.19
N ARG A 125 -1.09 8.72 -17.00
CA ARG A 125 -0.20 8.30 -15.92
C ARG A 125 -0.12 9.41 -14.88
N PHE A 126 -0.25 9.03 -13.62
CA PHE A 126 -0.13 9.94 -12.49
C PHE A 126 1.19 9.70 -11.76
N ARG A 127 1.84 10.79 -11.34
CA ARG A 127 3.07 10.73 -10.55
C ARG A 127 2.80 10.25 -9.13
N THR A 128 1.61 10.52 -8.61
CA THR A 128 1.24 10.22 -7.22
C THR A 128 -0.13 9.54 -7.13
N ALA A 129 -0.35 8.78 -6.06
CA ALA A 129 -1.66 8.23 -5.72
C ALA A 129 -2.71 9.34 -5.47
N ILE A 130 -2.29 10.49 -4.97
CA ILE A 130 -3.17 11.66 -4.74
C ILE A 130 -3.76 12.13 -6.06
N ASP A 131 -2.92 12.30 -7.10
CA ASP A 131 -3.38 12.77 -8.40
C ASP A 131 -4.29 11.73 -9.08
N ALA A 132 -3.95 10.44 -8.96
CA ALA A 132 -4.78 9.35 -9.47
C ALA A 132 -6.16 9.32 -8.79
N ARG A 133 -6.22 9.46 -7.45
CA ARG A 133 -7.49 9.56 -6.73
C ARG A 133 -8.25 10.84 -7.07
N ALA A 134 -7.57 11.98 -7.24
CA ALA A 134 -8.20 13.23 -7.61
C ALA A 134 -8.89 13.10 -8.99
N HIS A 135 -8.25 12.36 -9.90
CA HIS A 135 -8.82 12.00 -11.18
C HIS A 135 -10.05 11.08 -11.05
N GLU A 136 -9.94 9.96 -10.31
CA GLU A 136 -11.05 9.01 -10.05
C GLU A 136 -12.29 9.70 -9.45
N THR A 137 -12.08 10.76 -8.65
CA THR A 137 -13.16 11.52 -8.00
C THR A 137 -13.61 12.75 -8.80
N SER A 138 -13.07 12.97 -10.00
CA SER A 138 -13.48 14.08 -10.85
C SER A 138 -14.85 13.82 -11.47
N SER A 139 -15.66 14.87 -11.63
CA SER A 139 -17.00 14.75 -12.21
C SER A 139 -16.96 14.23 -13.65
N LEU A 140 -15.90 14.54 -14.41
CA LEU A 140 -15.72 14.07 -15.78
C LEU A 140 -15.44 12.57 -15.82
N HIS A 141 -14.51 12.09 -14.98
CA HIS A 141 -14.21 10.66 -14.90
C HIS A 141 -15.44 9.86 -14.47
N LEU A 142 -16.10 10.28 -13.39
CA LEU A 142 -17.26 9.56 -12.87
C LEU A 142 -18.46 9.63 -13.84
N ALA A 143 -18.66 10.76 -14.53
CA ALA A 143 -19.69 10.85 -15.57
C ALA A 143 -19.44 9.84 -16.70
N ALA A 144 -18.21 9.76 -17.21
CA ALA A 144 -17.84 8.80 -18.26
C ALA A 144 -18.00 7.35 -17.78
N ARG A 145 -17.57 7.06 -16.54
CA ARG A 145 -17.67 5.73 -15.92
C ARG A 145 -19.12 5.31 -15.67
N GLY A 146 -19.98 6.23 -15.23
CA GLY A 146 -21.37 5.98 -14.91
C GLY A 146 -22.36 6.21 -16.06
N ASN A 147 -21.88 6.45 -17.29
CA ASN A 147 -22.68 6.84 -18.45
C ASN A 147 -23.67 7.98 -18.12
N ALA A 148 -23.18 8.99 -17.41
CA ALA A 148 -23.92 10.19 -17.05
C ALA A 148 -23.44 11.40 -17.85
N ARG A 149 -24.29 12.43 -17.93
CA ARG A 149 -23.90 13.68 -18.55
C ARG A 149 -22.94 14.45 -17.63
N PRO A 150 -21.82 14.99 -18.15
CA PRO A 150 -20.83 15.70 -17.34
C PRO A 150 -21.38 16.84 -16.49
N HIS A 151 -22.35 17.61 -17.00
CA HIS A 151 -22.94 18.72 -16.26
C HIS A 151 -23.85 18.24 -15.12
N HIS A 152 -24.60 17.14 -15.28
CA HIS A 152 -25.37 16.52 -14.19
C HIS A 152 -24.46 16.05 -13.05
N ALA A 153 -23.39 15.31 -13.40
CA ALA A 153 -22.41 14.86 -12.41
C ALA A 153 -21.78 16.06 -11.69
N ARG A 154 -21.37 17.10 -12.42
CA ARG A 154 -20.80 18.32 -11.84
C ARG A 154 -21.77 19.03 -10.90
N ALA A 155 -23.03 19.20 -11.30
CA ALA A 155 -24.05 19.87 -10.49
C ALA A 155 -24.27 19.13 -9.16
N LEU A 156 -24.54 17.82 -9.21
CA LEU A 156 -24.75 16.98 -8.03
C LEU A 156 -23.51 16.95 -7.12
N ILE A 157 -22.33 16.74 -7.67
CA ILE A 157 -21.07 16.68 -6.90
C ILE A 157 -20.78 18.02 -6.22
N ASN A 158 -21.00 19.14 -6.89
CA ASN A 158 -20.81 20.45 -6.28
C ASN A 158 -21.81 20.71 -5.15
N ALA A 159 -23.04 20.26 -5.32
CA ALA A 159 -24.09 20.42 -4.32
C ALA A 159 -23.84 19.55 -3.07
N LEU A 160 -23.33 18.32 -3.26
CA LEU A 160 -23.00 17.41 -2.16
C LEU A 160 -21.67 17.72 -1.45
N ARG A 161 -20.78 18.50 -2.07
CA ARG A 161 -19.44 18.79 -1.53
C ARG A 161 -19.44 19.36 -0.10
N PRO A 162 -20.27 20.36 0.24
CA PRO A 162 -20.33 20.86 1.62
C PRO A 162 -20.76 19.77 2.61
N VAL A 163 -21.77 18.97 2.26
CA VAL A 163 -22.27 17.87 3.11
C VAL A 163 -21.18 16.83 3.35
N ALA A 164 -20.41 16.47 2.32
CA ALA A 164 -19.31 15.50 2.46
C ALA A 164 -18.17 16.02 3.35
N ILE A 165 -17.92 17.34 3.37
CA ILE A 165 -16.93 17.96 4.26
C ILE A 165 -17.38 17.85 5.71
N ASP A 166 -18.67 18.07 5.99
CA ASP A 166 -19.22 18.04 7.34
C ASP A 166 -19.24 16.62 7.96
N VAL A 167 -19.27 15.58 7.12
CA VAL A 167 -19.26 14.17 7.57
C VAL A 167 -17.84 13.62 7.73
N ALA A 168 -16.80 14.37 7.32
CA ALA A 168 -15.43 13.91 7.50
C ALA A 168 -15.09 13.71 8.99
N PRO A 169 -14.41 12.61 9.37
CA PRO A 169 -14.06 12.35 10.77
C PRO A 169 -13.23 13.49 11.35
N ALA A 170 -13.50 13.82 12.61
CA ALA A 170 -12.75 14.86 13.30
C ALA A 170 -11.28 14.47 13.40
N ARG A 171 -10.37 15.44 13.27
CA ARG A 171 -8.92 15.17 13.35
C ARG A 171 -8.46 14.51 14.66
N ARG A 172 -9.23 14.66 15.75
CA ARG A 172 -8.90 14.01 17.03
C ARG A 172 -9.00 12.49 16.94
N ASP A 173 -9.88 11.97 16.09
CA ASP A 173 -10.05 10.54 15.87
C ASP A 173 -8.87 9.92 15.09
N TRP A 174 -7.93 10.76 14.64
CA TRP A 174 -6.79 10.37 13.81
C TRP A 174 -5.51 10.11 14.64
N GLU A 175 -5.41 10.66 15.85
CA GLU A 175 -4.19 10.67 16.68
C GLU A 175 -3.61 9.26 16.93
N PRO A 176 -4.40 8.23 17.33
CA PRO A 176 -3.86 6.90 17.59
C PRO A 176 -3.22 6.23 16.37
N VAL A 177 -3.72 6.54 15.17
CA VAL A 177 -3.17 6.01 13.92
C VAL A 177 -1.93 6.80 13.48
N ALA A 178 -1.95 8.13 13.69
CA ALA A 178 -0.82 8.99 13.38
C ALA A 178 0.46 8.59 14.14
N ASP A 179 0.35 8.19 15.41
CA ASP A 179 1.49 7.78 16.24
C ASP A 179 2.20 6.50 15.77
N ARG A 180 1.52 5.68 14.95
CA ARG A 180 2.06 4.47 14.34
C ARG A 180 2.78 4.74 13.01
N LEU A 181 2.62 5.94 12.46
CA LEU A 181 3.19 6.34 11.17
C LEU A 181 4.47 7.16 11.35
N ARG A 182 5.44 6.98 10.44
CA ARG A 182 6.77 7.60 10.53
C ARG A 182 6.72 9.10 10.24
N GLU A 183 6.07 9.48 9.15
CA GLU A 183 6.04 10.87 8.68
C GLU A 183 4.96 11.67 9.43
N PRO A 184 5.24 12.91 9.89
CA PRO A 184 4.26 13.73 10.63
C PRO A 184 2.95 13.98 9.88
N ASP A 185 3.02 14.12 8.55
CA ASP A 185 1.86 14.34 7.67
C ASP A 185 1.38 13.05 6.95
N ALA A 186 1.88 11.86 7.35
CA ALA A 186 1.56 10.60 6.71
C ALA A 186 0.05 10.38 6.56
N LEU A 187 -0.70 10.61 7.64
CA LEU A 187 -2.14 10.36 7.63
C LEU A 187 -2.91 11.35 6.75
N LYS A 188 -2.43 12.59 6.62
CA LYS A 188 -2.97 13.56 5.65
C LYS A 188 -2.71 13.11 4.21
N VAL A 189 -1.53 12.58 3.93
CA VAL A 189 -1.20 11.99 2.62
C VAL A 189 -2.11 10.81 2.32
N LEU A 190 -2.25 9.86 3.25
CA LEU A 190 -3.11 8.68 3.11
C LEU A 190 -4.59 9.06 2.94
N TRP A 191 -5.06 10.03 3.72
CA TRP A 191 -6.39 10.63 3.55
C TRP A 191 -6.55 11.18 2.14
N ASN A 192 -5.58 11.94 1.64
CA ASN A 192 -5.61 12.49 0.29
C ASN A 192 -5.50 11.42 -0.81
N CYS A 193 -4.96 10.24 -0.52
CA CYS A 193 -4.94 9.09 -1.42
C CYS A 193 -6.24 8.29 -1.45
N GLY A 194 -7.16 8.49 -0.50
CA GLY A 194 -8.41 7.71 -0.44
C GLY A 194 -8.61 6.84 0.78
N LEU A 195 -7.67 6.80 1.72
CA LEU A 195 -7.71 5.86 2.84
C LEU A 195 -8.28 6.51 4.10
N HIS A 196 -9.35 5.92 4.63
CA HIS A 196 -9.91 6.28 5.93
C HIS A 196 -8.95 5.90 7.08
N PRO A 197 -8.82 6.68 8.17
CA PRO A 197 -7.93 6.35 9.29
C PRO A 197 -8.17 4.96 9.89
N ALA A 198 -9.44 4.54 10.03
CA ALA A 198 -9.76 3.18 10.48
C ALA A 198 -9.20 2.11 9.55
N ARG A 199 -9.32 2.31 8.23
CA ARG A 199 -8.73 1.41 7.24
C ARG A 199 -7.19 1.42 7.30
N VAL A 200 -6.58 2.57 7.54
CA VAL A 200 -5.13 2.66 7.75
C VAL A 200 -4.72 1.83 8.98
N ALA A 201 -5.45 1.91 10.09
CA ALA A 201 -5.20 1.10 11.28
C ALA A 201 -5.23 -0.41 10.96
N GLU A 202 -6.28 -0.88 10.27
CA GLU A 202 -6.40 -2.27 9.83
C GLU A 202 -5.21 -2.72 8.94
N LEU A 203 -4.74 -1.84 8.04
CA LEU A 203 -3.60 -2.14 7.17
C LEU A 203 -2.30 -2.21 7.96
N LEU A 204 -2.11 -1.35 8.96
CA LEU A 204 -0.94 -1.38 9.83
C LEU A 204 -0.91 -2.64 10.73
N ASP A 205 -2.08 -3.19 11.08
CA ASP A 205 -2.20 -4.43 11.86
C ASP A 205 -1.74 -5.69 11.10
N VAL A 206 -1.48 -5.59 9.79
CA VAL A 206 -0.86 -6.66 9.00
C VAL A 206 0.60 -6.92 9.40
N ALA A 207 1.27 -5.95 10.05
CA ALA A 207 2.66 -6.04 10.47
C ALA A 207 2.84 -5.93 12.00
N PRO A 208 2.27 -6.86 12.81
CA PRO A 208 2.31 -6.76 14.26
C PRO A 208 3.71 -6.93 14.87
N GLY A 209 4.66 -7.52 14.14
CA GLY A 209 6.04 -7.73 14.59
C GLY A 209 6.95 -6.50 14.45
N VAL A 210 6.51 -5.46 13.74
CA VAL A 210 7.34 -4.27 13.46
C VAL A 210 7.40 -3.40 14.71
N THR A 211 8.62 -3.17 15.21
CA THR A 211 8.84 -2.44 16.47
C THR A 211 8.96 -0.92 16.29
N GLY A 212 9.07 -0.45 15.05
CA GLY A 212 9.17 0.97 14.69
C GLY A 212 7.93 1.52 14.00
N ARG A 213 7.91 2.85 13.79
CA ARG A 213 6.87 3.52 13.01
C ARG A 213 6.95 3.15 11.53
N LEU A 214 5.83 2.75 10.95
CA LEU A 214 5.72 2.38 9.53
C LEU A 214 5.60 3.63 8.66
N PRO A 215 6.28 3.71 7.50
CA PRO A 215 6.11 4.84 6.59
C PRO A 215 4.73 4.81 5.92
N ALA A 216 4.23 5.97 5.46
CA ALA A 216 2.96 6.09 4.73
C ALA A 216 2.90 5.18 3.48
N SER A 217 4.05 4.88 2.87
CA SER A 217 4.13 3.95 1.75
C SER A 217 3.69 2.53 2.14
N PHE A 218 3.82 2.09 3.40
CA PHE A 218 3.39 0.75 3.83
C PHE A 218 1.88 0.51 3.60
N PRO A 219 0.95 1.27 4.23
CA PRO A 219 -0.48 1.08 3.99
C PRO A 219 -0.89 1.37 2.55
N LEU A 220 -0.19 2.28 1.84
CA LEU A 220 -0.42 2.50 0.40
C LEU A 220 -0.14 1.24 -0.43
N GLY A 221 0.95 0.53 -0.13
CA GLY A 221 1.33 -0.70 -0.83
C GLY A 221 0.29 -1.81 -0.62
N LEU A 222 -0.16 -1.99 0.62
CA LEU A 222 -1.22 -2.96 0.94
C LEU A 222 -2.56 -2.61 0.29
N ALA A 223 -2.92 -1.32 0.23
CA ALA A 223 -4.22 -0.90 -0.29
C ALA A 223 -4.31 -0.96 -1.82
N PHE A 224 -3.25 -0.55 -2.53
CA PHE A 224 -3.30 -0.31 -3.98
C PHE A 224 -2.39 -1.21 -4.80
N VAL A 225 -1.69 -2.15 -4.14
CA VAL A 225 -0.92 -3.20 -4.80
C VAL A 225 -1.25 -4.58 -4.19
N PRO A 226 -2.55 -4.93 -4.02
CA PRO A 226 -2.96 -6.11 -3.26
C PRO A 226 -2.42 -7.42 -3.86
N ASP A 227 -2.32 -7.51 -5.19
CA ASP A 227 -1.83 -8.71 -5.87
C ASP A 227 -0.36 -9.03 -5.53
N ARG A 228 0.44 -8.02 -5.15
CA ARG A 228 1.82 -8.22 -4.68
C ARG A 228 1.92 -8.31 -3.16
N ALA A 229 1.10 -7.52 -2.48
CA ALA A 229 1.14 -7.40 -1.04
C ALA A 229 0.55 -8.61 -0.31
N MET A 230 -0.59 -9.14 -0.79
CA MET A 230 -1.33 -10.20 -0.09
C MET A 230 -0.58 -11.54 -0.02
N PRO A 231 0.12 -12.01 -1.08
CA PRO A 231 0.94 -13.22 -0.99
C PRO A 231 2.01 -13.13 0.10
N ARG A 232 2.50 -11.92 0.40
CA ARG A 232 3.62 -11.68 1.31
C ARG A 232 3.24 -11.30 2.74
N ARG A 233 1.94 -11.28 3.05
CA ARG A 233 1.46 -10.88 4.38
C ARG A 233 2.12 -11.65 5.53
N HIS A 234 2.45 -12.92 5.32
CA HIS A 234 3.08 -13.77 6.33
C HIS A 234 4.58 -13.47 6.52
N GLU A 235 5.28 -13.00 5.47
CA GLU A 235 6.65 -12.51 5.62
C GLU A 235 6.66 -11.13 6.28
N VAL A 236 5.76 -10.24 5.84
CA VAL A 236 5.60 -8.89 6.40
C VAL A 236 5.30 -8.96 7.91
N ALA A 237 4.39 -9.84 8.33
CA ALA A 237 4.04 -10.01 9.74
C ALA A 237 5.22 -10.45 10.64
N ARG A 238 6.27 -11.05 10.07
CA ARG A 238 7.46 -11.52 10.79
C ARG A 238 8.57 -10.48 10.86
N GLN A 239 8.48 -9.38 10.13
CA GLN A 239 9.51 -8.35 10.10
C GLN A 239 9.48 -7.50 11.38
N ARG A 240 10.65 -7.18 11.91
CA ARG A 240 10.83 -6.18 12.98
C ARG A 240 11.13 -4.79 12.43
N ASP A 241 11.76 -4.74 11.27
CA ASP A 241 12.15 -3.50 10.60
C ASP A 241 11.02 -2.98 9.70
N ALA A 242 10.70 -1.69 9.84
CA ALA A 242 9.61 -1.03 9.14
C ALA A 242 9.91 -0.80 7.65
N ASP A 243 11.16 -0.51 7.30
CA ASP A 243 11.56 -0.28 5.91
C ASP A 243 11.57 -1.59 5.14
N LEU A 244 12.03 -2.67 5.76
CA LEU A 244 11.96 -4.00 5.20
C LEU A 244 10.52 -4.47 4.97
N ALA A 245 9.65 -4.32 5.98
CA ALA A 245 8.23 -4.64 5.87
C ALA A 245 7.57 -3.86 4.71
N THR A 246 7.93 -2.60 4.54
CA THR A 246 7.45 -1.73 3.46
C THR A 246 7.97 -2.17 2.10
N TRP A 247 9.26 -2.42 1.99
CA TRP A 247 9.90 -2.83 0.76
C TRP A 247 9.28 -4.12 0.19
N LEU A 248 8.98 -5.10 1.05
CA LEU A 248 8.33 -6.37 0.67
C LEU A 248 7.00 -6.16 -0.09
N LEU A 249 6.28 -5.06 0.17
CA LEU A 249 4.99 -4.76 -0.46
C LEU A 249 5.14 -4.15 -1.87
N TRP A 250 6.14 -3.29 -2.06
CA TRP A 250 6.25 -2.45 -3.25
C TRP A 250 7.03 -3.09 -4.38
N ASP A 251 8.02 -3.90 -4.05
CA ASP A 251 9.00 -4.34 -5.01
C ASP A 251 8.42 -5.39 -5.96
N GLY A 252 7.69 -4.92 -6.98
CA GLY A 252 7.32 -5.72 -8.16
C GLY A 252 8.52 -6.32 -8.91
N THR A 253 9.73 -6.08 -8.42
CA THR A 253 11.01 -6.67 -8.81
C THR A 253 11.76 -7.20 -7.58
N ALA A 254 11.05 -7.73 -6.58
CA ALA A 254 11.70 -8.46 -5.51
C ALA A 254 12.67 -9.47 -6.15
N PRO A 255 13.87 -9.60 -5.60
CA PRO A 255 14.84 -10.50 -6.15
C PRO A 255 14.30 -11.91 -5.97
N ASP A 256 13.90 -12.47 -7.11
CA ASP A 256 13.24 -13.76 -7.25
C ASP A 256 12.01 -13.97 -6.32
N PRO A 257 10.76 -13.84 -6.82
CA PRO A 257 9.57 -14.14 -6.02
C PRO A 257 9.53 -15.57 -5.48
N SER A 258 10.38 -16.49 -5.96
CA SER A 258 10.54 -17.82 -5.38
C SER A 258 11.39 -17.86 -4.11
N ARG A 259 12.12 -16.78 -3.76
CA ARG A 259 13.01 -16.69 -2.58
C ARG A 259 12.81 -15.41 -1.72
N PRO A 260 11.58 -15.14 -1.26
CA PRO A 260 11.28 -13.92 -0.50
C PRO A 260 12.00 -13.84 0.86
N PHE A 261 12.30 -15.00 1.48
CA PHE A 261 13.01 -15.06 2.76
C PHE A 261 14.46 -14.58 2.67
N GLU A 262 15.19 -15.07 1.66
CA GLU A 262 16.60 -14.70 1.45
C GLU A 262 16.76 -13.19 1.18
N SER A 263 15.80 -12.60 0.46
CA SER A 263 15.76 -11.15 0.25
C SER A 263 15.59 -10.36 1.56
N GLY A 264 14.73 -10.87 2.45
CA GLY A 264 14.46 -10.27 3.74
C GLY A 264 15.70 -10.25 4.64
N GLU A 265 16.44 -11.35 4.66
CA GLU A 265 17.67 -11.47 5.43
C GLU A 265 18.74 -10.49 4.92
N TRP A 266 18.94 -10.37 3.61
CA TRP A 266 19.88 -9.40 3.04
C TRP A 266 19.57 -7.96 3.43
N LEU A 267 18.30 -7.56 3.38
CA LEU A 267 17.91 -6.21 3.77
C LEU A 267 18.08 -5.97 5.27
N GLY A 268 17.84 -7.00 6.10
CA GLY A 268 18.13 -6.95 7.53
C GLY A 268 19.62 -6.72 7.85
N LEU A 269 20.52 -7.07 6.91
CA LEU A 269 21.95 -6.81 6.97
C LEU A 269 22.36 -5.43 6.40
N GLY A 270 21.39 -4.57 6.08
CA GLY A 270 21.64 -3.19 5.62
C GLY A 270 21.98 -3.06 4.14
N LEU A 271 21.78 -4.09 3.32
CA LEU A 271 21.96 -3.99 1.87
C LEU A 271 20.86 -3.11 1.25
N THR A 272 21.20 -2.43 0.16
CA THR A 272 20.19 -1.78 -0.70
C THR A 272 19.41 -2.84 -1.49
N PRO A 273 18.18 -2.53 -1.97
CA PRO A 273 17.42 -3.45 -2.82
C PRO A 273 18.17 -3.93 -4.07
N ARG A 274 18.92 -3.04 -4.71
CA ARG A 274 19.77 -3.38 -5.87
C ARG A 274 20.85 -4.39 -5.49
N GLN A 275 21.50 -4.20 -4.35
CA GLN A 275 22.52 -5.12 -3.84
C GLN A 275 21.91 -6.49 -3.49
N CYS A 276 20.69 -6.52 -2.96
CA CYS A 276 19.95 -7.77 -2.74
C CYS A 276 19.69 -8.51 -4.05
N GLN A 277 19.29 -7.79 -5.11
CA GLN A 277 19.15 -8.36 -6.46
C GLN A 277 20.46 -8.89 -7.01
N GLU A 278 21.56 -8.16 -6.83
CA GLU A 278 22.89 -8.61 -7.25
C GLU A 278 23.31 -9.90 -6.51
N MET A 279 23.06 -10.00 -5.19
CA MET A 279 23.34 -11.23 -4.41
C MET A 279 22.51 -12.43 -4.85
N LEU A 280 21.20 -12.22 -5.03
CA LEU A 280 20.28 -13.32 -5.38
C LEU A 280 20.47 -13.78 -6.82
N ALA A 281 20.76 -12.87 -7.75
CA ALA A 281 21.15 -13.23 -9.12
C ALA A 281 22.46 -14.04 -9.16
N ALA A 282 23.36 -13.82 -8.20
CA ALA A 282 24.60 -14.60 -8.04
C ALA A 282 24.40 -15.93 -7.29
N GLY A 283 23.19 -16.23 -6.82
CA GLY A 283 22.89 -17.41 -6.00
C GLY A 283 23.51 -17.37 -4.61
N ILE A 284 23.90 -16.19 -4.13
CA ILE A 284 24.50 -15.98 -2.82
C ILE A 284 23.36 -15.77 -1.82
N THR A 285 23.31 -16.62 -0.78
CA THR A 285 22.30 -16.55 0.30
C THR A 285 22.88 -15.87 1.54
N ALA A 286 22.02 -15.31 2.42
CA ALA A 286 22.49 -14.71 3.67
C ALA A 286 23.22 -15.73 4.55
N THR A 287 22.73 -16.98 4.57
CA THR A 287 23.40 -18.11 5.22
C THR A 287 24.82 -18.32 4.69
N LEU A 288 25.06 -18.17 3.38
CA LEU A 288 26.40 -18.29 2.80
C LEU A 288 27.32 -17.15 3.24
N ALA A 289 26.81 -15.93 3.37
CA ALA A 289 27.58 -14.82 3.94
C ALA A 289 27.88 -15.02 5.43
N ASP A 290 26.93 -15.54 6.21
CA ASP A 290 27.15 -15.92 7.61
C ASP A 290 28.23 -17.00 7.74
N GLU A 291 28.17 -18.04 6.90
CA GLU A 291 29.19 -19.08 6.86
C GLU A 291 30.56 -18.50 6.50
N LEU A 292 30.62 -17.59 5.53
CA LEU A 292 31.85 -16.91 5.13
C LEU A 292 32.40 -16.05 6.27
N ALA A 293 31.56 -15.26 6.93
CA ALA A 293 31.93 -14.43 8.08
C ALA A 293 32.47 -15.28 9.23
N ALA A 294 31.77 -16.35 9.59
CA ALA A 294 32.19 -17.30 10.61
C ALA A 294 33.50 -18.02 10.25
N THR A 295 33.73 -18.25 8.96
CA THR A 295 34.92 -18.94 8.44
C THR A 295 36.14 -18.02 8.41
N LEU A 296 35.98 -16.79 7.94
CA LEU A 296 37.03 -15.77 7.90
C LEU A 296 37.28 -15.11 9.27
N ARG A 297 36.38 -15.33 10.24
CA ARG A 297 36.35 -14.65 11.54
C ARG A 297 36.31 -13.12 11.38
N GLN A 298 35.51 -12.66 10.43
CA GLN A 298 35.30 -11.25 10.14
C GLN A 298 33.84 -10.87 10.46
N PRO A 299 33.56 -9.58 10.72
CA PRO A 299 32.18 -9.10 10.80
C PRO A 299 31.41 -9.43 9.51
N LEU A 300 30.15 -9.81 9.66
CA LEU A 300 29.27 -10.14 8.54
C LEU A 300 29.18 -9.00 7.52
N GLU A 301 29.12 -7.77 7.99
CA GLU A 301 29.09 -6.55 7.17
C GLU A 301 30.31 -6.42 6.24
N ASP A 302 31.50 -6.79 6.71
CA ASP A 302 32.72 -6.75 5.91
C ASP A 302 32.73 -7.87 4.86
N CYS A 303 32.25 -9.06 5.22
CA CYS A 303 32.08 -10.17 4.27
C CYS A 303 31.04 -9.86 3.20
N VAL A 304 29.91 -9.26 3.58
CA VAL A 304 28.90 -8.73 2.67
C VAL A 304 29.52 -7.72 1.71
N ARG A 305 30.28 -6.75 2.23
CA ARG A 305 30.95 -5.74 1.40
C ARG A 305 31.92 -6.39 0.41
N LEU A 306 32.64 -7.42 0.84
CA LEU A 306 33.56 -8.19 0.00
C LEU A 306 32.83 -8.96 -1.11
N LEU A 307 31.67 -9.55 -0.79
CA LEU A 307 30.80 -10.22 -1.76
C LEU A 307 30.22 -9.21 -2.78
N LEU A 308 29.80 -8.03 -2.33
CA LEU A 308 29.28 -6.96 -3.20
C LEU A 308 30.35 -6.34 -4.11
N GLN A 309 31.60 -6.27 -3.65
CA GLN A 309 32.73 -5.80 -4.45
C GLN A 309 33.18 -6.81 -5.51
N ARG A 310 32.67 -8.04 -5.47
CA ARG A 310 33.04 -9.14 -6.39
C ARG A 310 31.83 -9.82 -7.02
N PRO A 311 31.04 -9.17 -7.89
CA PRO A 311 30.18 -9.93 -8.77
C PRO A 311 31.02 -10.35 -10.00
N PRO A 312 31.27 -11.64 -10.23
CA PRO A 312 31.10 -12.03 -11.63
C PRO A 312 30.19 -13.24 -11.90
N PRO A 313 29.77 -13.45 -13.17
CA PRO A 313 29.26 -14.75 -13.59
C PRO A 313 30.36 -15.81 -13.41
N GLY A 314 30.06 -16.90 -12.67
CA GLY A 314 30.93 -18.07 -12.51
C GLY A 314 31.60 -18.26 -11.13
N VAL A 315 31.15 -17.58 -10.06
CA VAL A 315 31.88 -17.46 -8.77
C VAL A 315 31.63 -18.56 -7.76
N LEU A 316 30.53 -19.32 -7.87
CA LEU A 316 30.24 -20.40 -6.91
C LEU A 316 31.44 -21.34 -6.68
N PRO A 317 32.21 -21.78 -7.71
CA PRO A 317 33.39 -22.61 -7.52
C PRO A 317 34.55 -21.93 -6.76
N GLU A 318 34.76 -20.61 -6.95
CA GLU A 318 35.81 -19.88 -6.23
C GLU A 318 35.41 -19.61 -4.77
N LEU A 319 34.13 -19.33 -4.52
CA LEU A 319 33.61 -19.17 -3.16
C LEU A 319 33.65 -20.49 -2.40
N ASP A 320 33.26 -21.58 -3.07
CA ASP A 320 33.38 -22.94 -2.54
C ASP A 320 34.85 -23.30 -2.26
N HIS A 321 35.79 -22.89 -3.13
CA HIS A 321 37.22 -23.07 -2.87
C HIS A 321 37.74 -22.24 -1.70
N LEU A 322 37.28 -21.00 -1.54
CA LEU A 322 37.61 -20.16 -0.39
C LEU A 322 37.07 -20.75 0.92
N LEU A 323 35.81 -21.20 0.92
CA LEU A 323 35.19 -21.86 2.06
C LEU A 323 35.86 -23.20 2.36
N ALA A 324 36.15 -24.03 1.36
CA ALA A 324 36.86 -25.30 1.51
C ALA A 324 38.29 -25.11 2.03
N GLY A 325 39.03 -24.14 1.49
CA GLY A 325 40.39 -23.83 1.93
C GLY A 325 40.43 -23.30 3.37
N ALA A 326 39.46 -22.48 3.76
CA ALA A 326 39.38 -21.97 5.13
C ALA A 326 38.88 -23.02 6.13
N ARG A 327 37.96 -23.93 5.73
CA ARG A 327 37.56 -25.11 6.50
C ARG A 327 38.77 -26.04 6.75
N ALA A 328 39.54 -26.35 5.70
CA ALA A 328 40.74 -27.18 5.81
C ALA A 328 41.81 -26.60 6.75
N LYS A 329 42.03 -25.27 6.74
CA LYS A 329 42.92 -24.60 7.69
C LYS A 329 42.43 -24.70 9.14
N ARG A 330 41.11 -24.69 9.36
CA ARG A 330 40.49 -24.86 10.69
C ARG A 330 40.73 -26.26 11.24
N ASP A 331 40.56 -27.27 10.39
CA ASP A 331 40.79 -28.68 10.76
C ASP A 331 42.28 -28.94 11.03
N PHE A 332 43.18 -28.35 10.25
CA PHE A 332 44.63 -28.43 10.48
C PHE A 332 45.05 -27.77 11.80
N SER A 333 44.42 -26.65 12.16
CA SER A 333 44.68 -25.94 13.43
C SER A 333 44.10 -26.66 14.66
N ARG A 334 43.04 -27.46 14.50
CA ARG A 334 42.53 -28.35 15.56
C ARG A 334 43.39 -29.59 15.73
N SER A 335 43.92 -30.14 14.64
CA SER A 335 44.75 -31.35 14.66
C SER A 335 46.14 -31.11 15.27
N THR A 336 46.66 -29.89 15.18
CA THR A 336 47.97 -29.51 15.75
C THR A 336 47.96 -29.21 17.25
N VAL A 337 46.79 -29.13 17.89
CA VAL A 337 46.66 -28.86 19.35
C VAL A 337 46.46 -30.14 20.18
N SER A 338 46.39 -31.32 19.57
CA SER A 338 46.24 -32.61 20.26
C SER A 338 47.51 -33.45 20.34
N ALA A 339 48.69 -32.83 20.48
CA ALA A 339 49.85 -33.52 21.01
C ALA A 339 49.85 -33.34 22.55
N PRO A 340 49.61 -34.40 23.34
CA PRO A 340 49.59 -34.28 24.79
C PRO A 340 51.01 -33.98 25.29
N LEU A 341 51.19 -32.79 25.86
CA LEU A 341 52.32 -32.51 26.74
C LEU A 341 52.11 -33.32 28.02
N ASP A 342 52.80 -34.46 28.05
CA ASP A 342 52.94 -35.34 29.21
C ASP A 342 53.58 -34.55 30.36
N THR A 343 52.74 -34.10 31.29
CA THR A 343 53.17 -33.51 32.56
C THR A 343 52.68 -34.40 33.69
N ARG A 344 53.53 -35.34 34.07
CA ARG A 344 53.55 -35.90 35.42
C ARG A 344 53.81 -34.76 36.41
N SER A 345 52.99 -34.62 37.44
CA SER A 345 53.43 -34.79 38.84
C SER A 345 52.41 -34.22 39.85
N THR A 346 52.11 -35.09 40.81
CA THR A 346 51.84 -34.85 42.24
C THR A 346 50.53 -34.17 42.67
N ASP A 347 49.66 -35.04 43.17
CA ASP A 347 48.68 -34.82 44.24
C ASP A 347 49.25 -34.02 45.43
N THR A 348 48.48 -33.08 45.96
CA THR A 348 48.31 -32.85 47.41
C THR A 348 46.93 -32.18 47.64
N PRO A 349 46.14 -32.60 48.65
CA PRO A 349 44.75 -32.21 48.79
C PRO A 349 44.48 -31.08 49.80
N LEU A 350 43.27 -30.53 49.68
CA LEU A 350 42.46 -29.76 50.65
C LEU A 350 43.06 -28.47 51.24
N LEU A 351 42.33 -27.35 51.08
CA LEU A 351 41.60 -26.75 52.20
C LEU A 351 40.50 -25.79 51.74
N ASP A 352 39.41 -25.95 52.46
CA ASP A 352 38.16 -25.21 52.57
C ASP A 352 38.39 -23.75 52.99
N ALA A 353 37.70 -22.81 52.35
CA ALA A 353 37.42 -21.49 52.91
C ALA A 353 36.31 -20.79 52.11
N SER A 354 35.10 -20.90 52.65
CA SER A 354 33.98 -20.00 52.42
C SER A 354 34.30 -18.59 52.96
N HIS A 355 33.90 -17.54 52.23
CA HIS A 355 33.72 -16.11 52.60
C HIS A 355 34.00 -15.30 51.30
N GLN A 356 33.28 -14.25 50.89
CA GLN A 356 32.26 -13.42 51.52
C GLN A 356 31.58 -12.64 50.39
N GLU A 357 30.26 -12.58 50.37
CA GLU A 357 29.50 -11.58 49.60
C GLU A 357 29.82 -10.19 50.17
N ILE A 358 30.21 -9.25 49.31
CA ILE A 358 30.09 -7.82 49.58
C ILE A 358 29.23 -7.23 48.47
N SER A 359 27.93 -7.13 48.78
CA SER A 359 26.99 -6.27 48.09
C SER A 359 27.12 -4.87 48.69
N HIS A 360 27.61 -3.91 47.92
CA HIS A 360 27.46 -2.49 48.21
C HIS A 360 26.24 -1.97 47.44
N GLY A 361 25.32 -1.37 48.19
CA GLY A 361 24.06 -0.85 47.70
C GLY A 361 24.17 0.41 46.83
N ASP A 362 23.08 0.60 46.08
CA ASP A 362 22.28 1.82 45.85
C ASP A 362 22.59 3.07 46.72
N PRO A 363 22.03 4.27 46.44
CA PRO A 363 21.36 4.80 45.24
C PRO A 363 21.80 6.25 44.90
N HIS A 364 21.53 6.74 43.69
CA HIS A 364 21.33 8.19 43.48
C HIS A 364 20.17 8.46 42.54
N ALA A 365 19.12 8.99 43.18
CA ALA A 365 18.03 9.74 42.57
C ALA A 365 18.54 11.11 42.10
N HIS A 366 18.06 11.53 40.93
CA HIS A 366 17.61 12.90 40.65
C HIS A 366 16.55 12.87 39.55
#